data_AF-A0A7Y3I5P7-F1
#
_entry.id   AF-A0A7Y3I5P7-F1
#
_cell.length_a   1.000
_cell.length_b   1.000
_cell.length_c   1.000
_cell.angle_alpha   90.00
_cell.angle_beta   90.00
_cell.angle_gamma   90.00
#
_symmetry.space_group_name_H-M   'P 1'
#
loop_
_entity.id
_entity.type
_entity.pdbx_description
1 polymer ?
#
loop_
_entity_poly.entity_id
_entity_poly.type
_entity_poly.pdbx_seq_one_letter_code
_entity_poly.pdbx_strand_id
1 'polypeptide(L)'
;MTREPPTPDGPPAPDAPAGPDTPGAEPAVTVEGEGALARLRLPAGSAVDVDLDTLTELARAVQVAVDDAVLAALRSALDEALATPADIDRVIAEASPPVDGRDGWLEWERGCEPCPAGSMCNVPDAQMRVDHYNRIAYIRVTGGEPVATLHPPTAGEDGRDVRGRVERATPGRPCAIQLGAGLGLKGGRVVPELDGVLELANNRLSVSRHFDVPG
;
A
#
# COMPACT_ATOMS: atom_id res chain seq x y z
N MET A 1 -36.26 -20.98 50.84
CA MET A 1 -36.42 -20.53 49.44
C MET A 1 -35.13 -19.86 49.03
N THR A 2 -34.63 -20.29 47.88
CA THR A 2 -33.26 -20.25 47.37
C THR A 2 -32.68 -18.84 47.21
N ARG A 3 -31.41 -18.65 47.61
CA ARG A 3 -30.61 -17.46 47.28
C ARG A 3 -30.15 -17.57 45.83
N GLU A 4 -30.56 -16.65 44.97
CA GLU A 4 -29.97 -16.49 43.63
C GLU A 4 -28.59 -15.79 43.73
N PRO A 5 -27.60 -16.20 42.93
CA PRO A 5 -26.27 -15.59 42.93
C PRO A 5 -26.23 -14.32 42.06
N PRO A 6 -25.32 -13.37 42.31
CA PRO A 6 -25.09 -12.24 41.42
C PRO A 6 -24.29 -12.68 40.18
N THR A 7 -24.81 -12.37 39.00
CA THR A 7 -24.14 -12.52 37.70
C THR A 7 -22.93 -11.58 37.63
N PRO A 8 -21.75 -12.05 37.14
CA PRO A 8 -20.58 -11.20 37.00
C PRO A 8 -20.65 -10.30 35.75
N ASP A 9 -20.29 -9.04 35.99
CA ASP A 9 -19.57 -8.10 35.12
C ASP A 9 -19.42 -8.52 33.64
N GLY A 10 -20.31 -8.01 32.79
CA GLY A 10 -20.07 -7.97 31.35
C GLY A 10 -19.00 -6.92 31.05
N PRO A 11 -18.12 -7.14 30.04
CA PRO A 11 -17.05 -6.22 29.72
C PRO A 11 -17.60 -4.82 29.42
N PRO A 12 -16.88 -3.73 29.79
CA PRO A 12 -17.30 -2.39 29.45
C PRO A 12 -17.47 -2.29 27.93
N ALA A 13 -18.60 -1.72 27.51
CA ALA A 13 -18.85 -1.37 26.13
C ALA A 13 -17.64 -0.58 25.58
N PRO A 14 -17.20 -0.83 24.34
CA PRO A 14 -16.17 0.00 23.73
C PRO A 14 -16.65 1.44 23.74
N ASP A 15 -15.77 2.32 24.23
CA ASP A 15 -15.88 3.77 24.21
C ASP A 15 -16.55 4.21 22.91
N ALA A 16 -17.81 4.64 23.03
CA ALA A 16 -18.48 5.30 21.93
C ALA A 16 -17.66 6.57 21.63
N PRO A 17 -17.15 6.78 20.41
CA PRO A 17 -16.48 8.03 20.09
C PRO A 17 -17.43 9.16 20.44
N ALA A 18 -16.87 10.14 21.16
CA ALA A 18 -17.52 11.34 21.67
C ALA A 18 -18.70 11.76 20.78
N GLY A 19 -19.87 11.94 21.41
CA GLY A 19 -21.09 12.35 20.74
C GLY A 19 -20.87 13.59 19.87
N PRO A 20 -21.71 13.80 18.83
CA PRO A 20 -21.58 14.97 18.00
C PRO A 20 -21.73 16.21 18.88
N ASP A 21 -20.65 17.00 18.90
CA ASP A 21 -20.62 18.44 19.07
C ASP A 21 -21.99 19.06 19.36
N THR A 22 -22.11 19.60 20.58
CA THR A 22 -23.05 20.69 20.83
C THR A 22 -22.87 21.74 19.72
N PRO A 23 -23.92 22.23 19.06
CA PRO A 23 -23.80 23.27 18.04
C PRO A 23 -23.37 24.59 18.72
N GLY A 24 -22.06 24.73 18.96
CA GLY A 24 -21.43 25.96 19.40
C GLY A 24 -21.32 26.90 18.20
N ALA A 25 -21.79 28.13 18.40
CA ALA A 25 -21.84 29.22 17.42
C ALA A 25 -20.46 29.78 17.02
N GLU A 26 -19.40 28.98 17.14
CA GLU A 26 -18.00 29.39 17.00
C GLU A 26 -17.31 28.63 15.86
N PRO A 27 -16.37 29.26 15.14
CA PRO A 27 -15.61 28.60 14.09
C PRO A 27 -14.71 27.53 14.70
N ALA A 28 -14.72 26.33 14.11
CA ALA A 28 -13.93 25.20 14.60
C ALA A 28 -13.27 24.47 13.44
N VAL A 29 -12.02 24.04 13.66
CA VAL A 29 -11.33 23.09 12.77
C VAL A 29 -11.23 21.78 13.53
N THR A 30 -11.71 20.69 12.95
CA THR A 30 -11.63 19.35 13.52
C THR A 30 -10.81 18.44 12.62
N VAL A 31 -10.06 17.52 13.23
CA VAL A 31 -9.28 16.50 12.51
C VAL A 31 -9.95 15.15 12.76
N GLU A 32 -10.46 14.53 11.71
CA GLU A 32 -11.11 13.22 11.74
C GLU A 32 -10.12 12.11 11.31
N GLY A 33 -10.36 10.89 11.79
CA GLY A 33 -9.63 9.69 11.33
C GLY A 33 -8.13 9.71 11.60
N GLU A 34 -7.70 10.07 12.82
CA GLU A 34 -6.28 10.11 13.26
C GLU A 34 -5.33 11.03 12.47
N GLY A 35 -5.86 11.99 11.68
CA GLY A 35 -5.04 12.80 10.78
C GLY A 35 -5.35 12.56 9.30
N ALA A 36 -6.35 11.75 8.99
CA ALA A 36 -6.76 11.51 7.62
C ALA A 36 -7.47 12.72 6.98
N LEU A 37 -8.27 13.47 7.75
CA LEU A 37 -9.16 14.51 7.22
C LEU A 37 -9.17 15.72 8.15
N ALA A 38 -8.97 16.92 7.61
CA ALA A 38 -9.17 18.17 8.33
C ALA A 38 -10.42 18.88 7.81
N ARG A 39 -11.36 19.15 8.70
CA ARG A 39 -12.66 19.76 8.40
C ARG A 39 -12.78 21.11 9.08
N LEU A 40 -13.24 22.09 8.32
CA LEU A 40 -13.56 23.43 8.80
C LEU A 40 -15.07 23.55 8.93
N ARG A 41 -15.51 23.99 10.10
CA ARG A 41 -16.87 24.44 10.37
C ARG A 41 -16.86 25.94 10.62
N LEU A 42 -17.60 26.67 9.81
CA LEU A 42 -17.79 28.11 9.89
C LEU A 42 -19.30 28.41 9.94
N PRO A 43 -19.84 28.78 11.11
CA PRO A 43 -21.25 29.14 11.19
C PRO A 43 -21.52 30.50 10.55
N ALA A 44 -22.72 30.67 10.00
CA ALA A 44 -23.17 31.85 9.24
C ALA A 44 -22.90 33.22 9.92
N GLY A 45 -22.86 33.25 11.26
CA GLY A 45 -22.64 34.46 12.05
C GLY A 45 -21.18 34.76 12.41
N SER A 46 -20.26 33.80 12.24
CA SER A 46 -18.86 33.94 12.63
C SER A 46 -17.97 34.52 11.51
N ALA A 47 -18.38 34.43 10.26
CA ALA A 47 -17.57 34.88 9.12
C ALA A 47 -17.26 36.39 9.09
N VAL A 48 -18.06 37.20 9.78
CA VAL A 48 -17.93 38.66 9.80
C VAL A 48 -16.81 39.12 10.74
N ASP A 49 -16.46 38.31 11.75
CA ASP A 49 -15.46 38.65 12.79
C ASP A 49 -14.16 37.82 12.65
N VAL A 50 -14.13 36.85 11.72
CA VAL A 50 -13.05 35.87 11.57
C VAL A 50 -12.26 36.16 10.29
N ASP A 51 -10.94 36.33 10.41
CA ASP A 51 -10.02 36.47 9.28
C ASP A 51 -9.28 35.15 8.96
N LEU A 52 -8.63 35.09 7.80
CA LEU A 52 -7.76 33.98 7.39
C LEU A 52 -6.68 33.66 8.44
N ASP A 53 -6.12 34.66 9.11
CA ASP A 53 -5.13 34.47 10.18
C ASP A 53 -5.70 33.67 11.35
N THR A 54 -6.92 34.00 11.78
CA THR A 54 -7.64 33.28 12.84
C THR A 54 -7.92 31.83 12.45
N LEU A 55 -8.36 31.59 11.21
CA LEU A 55 -8.59 30.23 10.69
C LEU A 55 -7.28 29.42 10.61
N THR A 56 -6.19 30.08 10.26
CA THR A 56 -4.86 29.50 10.20
C THR A 56 -4.37 29.11 11.59
N GLU A 57 -4.56 29.97 12.59
CA GLU A 57 -4.24 29.67 13.98
C GLU A 57 -5.10 28.51 14.54
N LEU A 58 -6.39 28.43 14.18
CA LEU A 58 -7.25 27.29 14.52
C LEU A 58 -6.74 25.99 13.90
N ALA A 59 -6.42 25.99 12.61
CA ALA A 59 -5.85 24.83 11.92
C ALA A 59 -4.52 24.39 12.56
N ARG A 60 -3.67 25.34 12.92
CA ARG A 60 -2.39 25.09 13.60
C ARG A 60 -2.56 24.58 15.03
N ALA A 61 -3.57 25.07 15.76
CA ALA A 61 -3.91 24.61 17.10
C ALA A 61 -4.29 23.12 17.11
N VAL A 62 -4.95 22.64 16.06
CA VAL A 62 -5.24 21.21 15.85
C VAL A 62 -4.16 20.45 15.08
N GLN A 63 -2.98 21.07 14.91
CA GLN A 63 -1.78 20.50 14.28
C GLN A 63 -1.91 20.18 12.78
N VAL A 64 -2.83 20.83 12.05
CA VAL A 64 -2.93 20.70 10.59
C VAL A 64 -1.77 21.44 9.93
N ALA A 65 -1.14 20.83 8.93
CA ALA A 65 -0.13 21.47 8.11
C ALA A 65 -0.76 22.51 7.21
N VAL A 66 -0.36 23.75 7.40
CA VAL A 66 -0.83 24.89 6.62
C VAL A 66 0.06 25.03 5.38
N ASP A 67 -0.24 24.26 4.35
CA ASP A 67 0.34 24.41 3.01
C ASP A 67 -0.50 25.37 2.14
N ASP A 68 0.00 25.74 0.96
CA ASP A 68 -0.68 26.63 -0.01
C ASP A 68 -2.11 26.17 -0.36
N ALA A 69 -2.31 24.86 -0.46
CA ALA A 69 -3.62 24.25 -0.72
C ALA A 69 -4.62 24.49 0.43
N VAL A 70 -4.16 24.37 1.68
CA VAL A 70 -4.98 24.61 2.88
C VAL A 70 -5.32 26.08 2.99
N LEU A 71 -4.36 26.98 2.75
CA LEU A 71 -4.61 28.43 2.72
C LEU A 71 -5.63 28.82 1.66
N ALA A 72 -5.53 28.24 0.45
CA ALA A 72 -6.51 28.45 -0.61
C ALA A 72 -7.91 27.95 -0.21
N ALA A 73 -8.00 26.80 0.47
CA ALA A 73 -9.24 26.27 1.00
C ALA A 73 -9.82 27.13 2.13
N LEU A 74 -9.02 27.59 3.09
CA LEU A 74 -9.50 28.50 4.14
C LEU A 74 -10.02 29.81 3.54
N ARG A 75 -9.27 30.41 2.61
CA ARG A 75 -9.66 31.65 1.93
C ARG A 75 -10.96 31.50 1.15
N SER A 76 -11.11 30.41 0.40
CA SER A 76 -12.34 30.14 -0.35
C SER A 76 -13.54 29.95 0.58
N ALA A 77 -13.36 29.32 1.74
CA ALA A 77 -14.46 29.14 2.70
C ALA A 77 -14.87 30.48 3.32
N LEU A 78 -13.88 31.33 3.63
CA LEU A 78 -14.15 32.66 4.17
C LEU A 78 -14.87 33.56 3.15
N ASP A 79 -14.41 33.58 1.89
CA ASP A 79 -15.05 34.37 0.82
C ASP A 79 -16.50 33.93 0.58
N GLU A 80 -16.75 32.61 0.57
CA GLU A 80 -18.10 32.05 0.46
C GLU A 80 -18.99 32.45 1.63
N ALA A 81 -18.46 32.42 2.86
CA ALA A 81 -19.20 32.78 4.06
C ALA A 81 -19.52 34.29 4.13
N LEU A 82 -18.62 35.13 3.61
CA LEU A 82 -18.83 36.57 3.49
C LEU A 82 -19.83 36.91 2.38
N ALA A 83 -19.80 36.18 1.27
CA ALA A 83 -20.72 36.38 0.15
C ALA A 83 -22.14 35.91 0.49
N THR A 84 -22.26 34.76 1.14
CA THR A 84 -23.53 34.17 1.58
C THR A 84 -23.38 33.72 3.04
N PRO A 85 -23.98 34.44 4.02
CA PRO A 85 -23.91 34.07 5.41
C PRO A 85 -24.73 32.79 5.64
N ALA A 86 -24.06 31.65 5.51
CA ALA A 86 -24.58 30.30 5.67
C ALA A 86 -23.59 29.47 6.49
N ASP A 87 -24.06 28.35 7.04
CA ASP A 87 -23.20 27.39 7.71
C ASP A 87 -22.34 26.68 6.67
N ILE A 88 -21.02 26.82 6.76
CA ILE A 88 -20.06 26.15 5.89
C ILE A 88 -19.41 25.04 6.67
N ASP A 89 -19.57 23.83 6.16
CA ASP A 89 -18.88 22.64 6.62
C ASP A 89 -18.12 22.04 5.42
N ARG A 90 -16.79 22.07 5.47
CA ARG A 90 -15.97 21.63 4.34
C ARG A 90 -14.65 21.03 4.78
N VAL A 91 -14.19 20.04 4.02
CA VAL A 91 -12.83 19.49 4.14
C VAL A 91 -11.82 20.48 3.58
N ILE A 92 -10.82 20.83 4.38
CA ILE A 92 -9.75 21.79 4.02
C ILE A 92 -8.40 21.10 3.77
N ALA A 93 -8.22 19.87 4.25
CA ALA A 93 -7.06 19.03 3.94
C ALA A 93 -7.43 17.55 3.99
N GLU A 94 -6.82 16.76 3.11
CA GLU A 94 -6.96 15.29 3.05
C GLU A 94 -5.58 14.65 3.08
N ALA A 95 -5.42 13.59 3.88
CA ALA A 95 -4.20 12.81 3.88
C ALA A 95 -4.08 12.03 2.58
N SER A 96 -2.87 12.02 2.03
CA SER A 96 -2.51 11.15 0.92
C SER A 96 -1.85 9.90 1.50
N PRO A 97 -2.46 8.70 1.42
CA PRO A 97 -1.86 7.48 1.93
C PRO A 97 -0.60 7.10 1.13
N PRO A 98 0.43 6.50 1.76
CA PRO A 98 1.60 6.01 1.04
C PRO A 98 1.20 4.87 0.11
N VAL A 99 1.82 4.81 -1.06
CA VAL A 99 1.66 3.71 -2.01
C VAL A 99 2.96 2.93 -2.03
N ASP A 100 2.95 1.71 -1.48
CA ASP A 100 4.12 0.86 -1.49
C ASP A 100 4.54 0.48 -2.91
N GLY A 101 5.86 0.43 -3.12
CA GLY A 101 6.45 -0.07 -4.34
C GLY A 101 6.29 -1.58 -4.44
N ARG A 102 6.11 -2.09 -5.66
CA ARG A 102 6.08 -3.52 -5.94
C ARG A 102 7.50 -4.04 -6.11
N ASP A 103 7.80 -5.14 -5.43
CA ASP A 103 9.06 -5.87 -5.61
C ASP A 103 9.25 -6.24 -7.08
N GLY A 104 10.50 -6.33 -7.54
CA GLY A 104 10.79 -6.84 -8.88
C GLY A 104 10.50 -8.34 -8.96
N TRP A 105 9.71 -8.77 -9.95
CA TRP A 105 9.40 -10.19 -10.16
C TRP A 105 9.89 -10.67 -11.52
N LEU A 106 10.05 -11.99 -11.63
CA LEU A 106 10.24 -12.65 -12.92
C LEU A 106 8.90 -13.18 -13.40
N GLU A 107 8.48 -12.74 -14.57
CA GLU A 107 7.34 -13.27 -15.30
C GLU A 107 7.87 -14.32 -16.28
N TRP A 108 7.44 -15.58 -16.13
CA TRP A 108 7.90 -16.66 -17.00
C TRP A 108 7.16 -16.67 -18.32
N GLU A 109 7.88 -16.96 -19.41
CA GLU A 109 7.25 -17.22 -20.70
C GLU A 109 6.49 -18.57 -20.62
N ARG A 110 5.40 -18.71 -21.37
CA ARG A 110 4.52 -19.90 -21.27
C ARG A 110 5.31 -21.19 -21.45
N GLY A 111 5.25 -22.08 -20.45
CA GLY A 111 5.93 -23.38 -20.46
C GLY A 111 7.40 -23.33 -20.05
N CYS A 112 7.92 -22.14 -19.70
CA CYS A 112 9.29 -21.94 -19.23
C CYS A 112 9.39 -21.73 -17.72
N GLU A 113 8.32 -22.00 -16.96
CA GLU A 113 8.23 -21.76 -15.51
C GLU A 113 8.76 -22.97 -14.71
N PRO A 114 10.01 -22.94 -14.19
CA PRO A 114 10.55 -24.05 -13.44
C PRO A 114 9.82 -24.12 -12.11
N CYS A 115 8.96 -25.12 -11.93
CA CYS A 115 8.31 -25.36 -10.65
C CYS A 115 9.41 -25.52 -9.58
N PRO A 116 9.54 -24.60 -8.61
CA PRO A 116 10.45 -24.80 -7.50
C PRO A 116 9.93 -25.99 -6.70
N ALA A 117 10.82 -26.87 -6.27
CA ALA A 117 10.45 -27.89 -5.29
C ALA A 117 9.87 -27.18 -4.04
N GLY A 118 8.53 -27.22 -3.90
CA GLY A 118 7.81 -26.64 -2.77
C GLY A 118 6.99 -25.36 -3.02
N SER A 119 6.98 -24.78 -4.23
CA SER A 119 6.03 -23.70 -4.55
C SER A 119 4.84 -24.28 -5.31
N MET A 120 3.66 -24.21 -4.69
CA MET A 120 2.39 -24.44 -5.36
C MET A 120 2.21 -23.39 -6.46
N CYS A 121 2.65 -23.71 -7.68
CA CYS A 121 2.08 -23.09 -8.87
C CYS A 121 0.60 -23.47 -8.86
N ASN A 122 -0.23 -22.47 -8.56
CA ASN A 122 -1.69 -22.46 -8.48
C ASN A 122 -2.38 -23.53 -9.35
N VAL A 123 -2.62 -24.73 -8.79
CA VAL A 123 -3.63 -25.67 -9.28
C VAL A 123 -4.81 -25.57 -8.30
N PRO A 124 -6.01 -25.15 -8.74
CA PRO A 124 -7.17 -25.18 -7.87
C PRO A 124 -7.43 -26.61 -7.40
N ASP A 125 -7.63 -26.69 -6.09
CA ASP A 125 -7.81 -27.88 -5.26
C ASP A 125 -8.65 -28.99 -5.92
N ALA A 126 -8.05 -30.17 -6.08
CA ALA A 126 -8.72 -31.44 -5.83
C ALA A 126 -7.71 -32.60 -5.92
N GLN A 127 -7.40 -33.17 -4.76
CA GLN A 127 -7.09 -34.59 -4.62
C GLN A 127 -5.83 -35.13 -5.33
N MET A 128 -4.64 -34.80 -4.83
CA MET A 128 -3.50 -35.70 -5.08
C MET A 128 -2.50 -35.69 -3.92
N ARG A 129 -2.23 -36.89 -3.40
CA ARG A 129 -1.16 -37.15 -2.42
C ARG A 129 0.14 -36.52 -2.93
N VAL A 130 0.73 -35.68 -2.09
CA VAL A 130 1.97 -34.97 -2.36
C VAL A 130 3.13 -35.95 -2.15
N ASP A 131 3.65 -36.52 -3.24
CA ASP A 131 4.92 -37.24 -3.22
C ASP A 131 6.08 -36.25 -3.02
N HIS A 132 6.63 -36.26 -1.81
CA HIS A 132 7.82 -35.50 -1.37
C HIS A 132 9.14 -36.09 -1.93
N TYR A 133 9.24 -36.29 -3.25
CA TYR A 133 10.51 -36.72 -3.87
C TYR A 133 10.81 -35.87 -5.11
N ASN A 134 11.67 -34.87 -4.90
CA ASN A 134 12.57 -34.26 -5.88
C ASN A 134 12.01 -34.03 -7.30
N ARG A 135 10.92 -33.25 -7.43
CA ARG A 135 10.43 -32.78 -8.73
C ARG A 135 11.13 -31.49 -9.14
N ILE A 136 12.42 -31.58 -9.50
CA ILE A 136 13.06 -30.54 -10.30
C ILE A 136 12.41 -30.63 -11.69
N ALA A 137 11.53 -29.69 -12.02
CA ALA A 137 10.94 -29.62 -13.34
C ALA A 137 12.05 -29.20 -14.33
N TYR A 138 12.65 -30.18 -15.00
CA TYR A 138 13.67 -29.94 -16.02
C TYR A 138 13.03 -29.35 -17.27
N ILE A 139 13.11 -28.02 -17.41
CA ILE A 139 12.59 -27.31 -18.58
C ILE A 139 13.70 -27.19 -19.61
N ARG A 140 13.48 -27.75 -20.80
CA ARG A 140 14.41 -27.57 -21.91
C ARG A 140 14.24 -26.18 -22.49
N VAL A 141 15.35 -25.47 -22.66
CA VAL A 141 15.40 -24.12 -23.20
C VAL A 141 16.36 -24.08 -24.38
N THR A 142 16.00 -23.30 -25.40
CA THR A 142 16.80 -23.11 -26.61
C THR A 142 17.62 -21.84 -26.48
N GLY A 143 18.91 -21.90 -26.83
CA GLY A 143 19.77 -20.72 -26.84
C GLY A 143 19.19 -19.61 -27.73
N GLY A 144 19.00 -18.43 -27.16
CA GLY A 144 18.46 -17.25 -27.85
C GLY A 144 16.96 -17.02 -27.67
N GLU A 145 16.19 -17.95 -27.10
CA GLU A 145 14.77 -17.77 -26.85
C GLU A 145 14.51 -17.27 -25.42
N PRO A 146 13.81 -16.13 -25.21
CA PRO A 146 13.56 -15.63 -23.86
C PRO A 146 12.75 -16.64 -23.04
N VAL A 147 13.17 -16.87 -21.79
CA VAL A 147 12.52 -17.82 -20.87
C VAL A 147 11.70 -17.10 -19.79
N ALA A 148 12.06 -15.85 -19.50
CA ALA A 148 11.36 -15.00 -18.55
C ALA A 148 11.60 -13.51 -18.84
N THR A 149 10.72 -12.67 -18.33
CA THR A 149 10.84 -11.21 -18.32
C THR A 149 11.03 -10.74 -16.87
N LEU A 150 12.11 -10.01 -16.63
CA LEU A 150 12.42 -9.40 -15.35
C LEU A 150 11.73 -8.03 -15.26
N HIS A 151 10.73 -7.92 -14.39
CA HIS A 151 10.11 -6.65 -14.05
C HIS A 151 10.92 -5.97 -12.95
N PRO A 152 11.39 -4.72 -13.15
CA PRO A 152 12.12 -3.98 -12.13
C PRO A 152 11.19 -3.63 -10.96
N PRO A 153 11.72 -3.40 -9.75
CA PRO A 153 10.93 -2.89 -8.64
C PRO A 153 10.38 -1.50 -8.97
N THR A 154 9.17 -1.20 -8.48
CA THR A 154 8.63 0.16 -8.55
C THR A 154 9.03 0.94 -7.30
N ALA A 155 9.26 2.24 -7.46
CA ALA A 155 9.36 3.13 -6.32
C ALA A 155 8.00 3.17 -5.61
N GLY A 156 8.03 3.22 -4.28
CA GLY A 156 6.85 3.61 -3.52
C GLY A 156 6.68 5.13 -3.58
N GLU A 157 5.45 5.62 -3.49
CA GLU A 157 5.13 7.04 -3.39
C GLU A 157 4.81 7.37 -1.94
N ASP A 158 5.63 8.24 -1.33
CA ASP A 158 5.44 8.66 0.06
C ASP A 158 4.06 9.32 0.24
N GLY A 159 3.38 8.96 1.31
CA GLY A 159 2.15 9.59 1.75
C GLY A 159 2.42 10.84 2.58
N ARG A 160 1.40 11.68 2.75
CA ARG A 160 1.42 12.84 3.62
C ARG A 160 0.11 12.90 4.41
N ASP A 161 0.23 12.89 5.74
CA ASP A 161 -0.88 13.09 6.67
C ASP A 161 -1.33 14.56 6.68
N VAL A 162 -2.54 14.89 7.13
CA VAL A 162 -3.00 16.30 7.21
C VAL A 162 -2.16 17.14 8.16
N ARG A 163 -1.38 16.50 9.04
CA ARG A 163 -0.42 17.15 9.95
C ARG A 163 0.95 17.44 9.30
N GLY A 164 1.11 17.15 8.01
CA GLY A 164 2.36 17.32 7.28
C GLY A 164 3.43 16.28 7.60
N ARG A 165 3.06 15.23 8.35
CA ARG A 165 3.93 14.07 8.58
C ARG A 165 4.01 13.27 7.28
N VAL A 166 5.24 12.98 6.85
CA VAL A 166 5.50 12.13 5.69
C VAL A 166 5.44 10.68 6.14
N GLU A 167 4.44 9.96 5.65
CA GLU A 167 4.34 8.51 5.82
C GLU A 167 5.17 7.88 4.70
N ARG A 168 6.34 7.34 5.04
CA ARG A 168 7.27 6.80 4.04
C ARG A 168 6.71 5.53 3.41
N ALA A 169 6.64 5.51 2.08
CA ALA A 169 6.32 4.28 1.36
C ALA A 169 7.53 3.35 1.34
N THR A 170 7.28 2.05 1.36
CA THR A 170 8.34 1.05 1.22
C THR A 170 8.68 0.91 -0.26
N PRO A 171 9.92 1.16 -0.69
CA PRO A 171 10.31 0.88 -2.08
C PRO A 171 10.30 -0.63 -2.34
N GLY A 172 9.90 -1.02 -3.54
CA GLY A 172 9.98 -2.41 -3.98
C GLY A 172 11.42 -2.92 -3.93
N ARG A 173 11.60 -4.16 -3.46
CA ARG A 173 12.91 -4.82 -3.41
C ARG A 173 13.29 -5.33 -4.80
N PRO A 174 14.58 -5.30 -5.17
CA PRO A 174 15.04 -5.91 -6.41
C PRO A 174 14.73 -7.41 -6.41
N CYS A 175 14.50 -7.97 -7.59
CA CYS A 175 14.21 -9.39 -7.74
C CYS A 175 15.32 -10.23 -7.09
N ALA A 176 14.93 -11.11 -6.16
CA ALA A 176 15.87 -11.94 -5.40
C ALA A 176 16.47 -13.09 -6.22
N ILE A 177 16.05 -13.28 -7.47
CA ILE A 177 16.53 -14.35 -8.34
C ILE A 177 17.83 -13.90 -9.02
N GLN A 178 18.89 -14.66 -8.80
CA GLN A 178 20.19 -14.46 -9.42
C GLN A 178 20.27 -15.20 -10.74
N LEU A 179 20.70 -14.50 -11.81
CA LEU A 179 21.01 -15.13 -13.09
C LEU A 179 22.38 -15.80 -13.00
N GLY A 180 22.38 -17.11 -13.21
CA GLY A 180 23.54 -17.99 -13.17
C GLY A 180 24.08 -18.30 -14.57
N ALA A 181 24.84 -19.39 -14.67
CA ALA A 181 25.56 -19.72 -15.89
C ALA A 181 24.60 -20.04 -17.05
N GLY A 182 24.94 -19.58 -18.25
CA GLY A 182 24.16 -19.86 -19.46
C GLY A 182 22.93 -18.99 -19.64
N LEU A 183 22.77 -17.93 -18.85
CA LEU A 183 21.68 -16.96 -18.96
C LEU A 183 22.24 -15.55 -19.07
N GLY A 184 21.70 -14.77 -20.00
CA GLY A 184 21.96 -13.35 -20.16
C GLY A 184 20.69 -12.52 -19.97
N LEU A 185 20.84 -11.29 -19.49
CA LEU A 185 19.76 -10.32 -19.46
C LEU A 185 19.86 -9.40 -20.69
N LYS A 186 18.86 -9.45 -21.59
CA LYS A 186 18.78 -8.59 -22.77
C LYS A 186 17.49 -7.77 -22.73
N GLY A 187 17.62 -6.46 -22.49
CA GLY A 187 16.47 -5.54 -22.48
C GLY A 187 15.39 -5.91 -21.46
N GLY A 188 15.78 -6.43 -20.28
CA GLY A 188 14.85 -6.89 -19.25
C GLY A 188 14.32 -8.32 -19.46
N ARG A 189 14.70 -9.01 -20.54
CA ARG A 189 14.35 -10.43 -20.76
C ARG A 189 15.53 -11.32 -20.42
N VAL A 190 15.25 -12.41 -19.72
CA VAL A 190 16.21 -13.48 -19.44
C VAL A 190 16.25 -14.38 -20.66
N VAL A 191 17.41 -14.43 -21.31
CA VAL A 191 17.65 -15.20 -22.52
C VAL A 191 18.78 -16.20 -22.25
N PRO A 192 18.56 -17.50 -22.45
CA PRO A 192 19.60 -18.50 -22.39
C PRO A 192 20.60 -18.30 -23.53
N GLU A 193 21.87 -18.43 -23.21
CA GLU A 193 22.97 -18.30 -24.19
C GLU A 193 23.30 -19.63 -24.87
N LEU A 194 22.72 -20.72 -24.36
CA LEU A 194 23.00 -22.08 -24.77
C LEU A 194 21.76 -22.95 -24.59
N ASP A 195 21.64 -23.95 -25.45
CA ASP A 195 20.62 -24.99 -25.32
C ASP A 195 20.92 -25.88 -24.11
N GLY A 196 19.90 -26.19 -23.34
CA GLY A 196 20.07 -27.01 -22.16
C GLY A 196 18.81 -27.11 -21.33
N VAL A 197 19.02 -27.38 -20.04
CA VAL A 197 17.96 -27.52 -19.06
C VAL A 197 18.04 -26.37 -18.07
N LEU A 198 16.93 -25.66 -17.92
CA LEU A 198 16.77 -24.58 -16.96
C LEU A 198 16.57 -25.16 -15.56
N GLU A 199 17.39 -24.71 -14.62
CA GLU A 199 17.39 -25.13 -13.23
C GLU A 199 17.29 -23.90 -12.31
N LEU A 200 16.29 -23.90 -11.42
CA LEU A 200 16.15 -22.89 -10.38
C LEU A 200 16.46 -23.53 -9.02
N ALA A 201 17.63 -23.24 -8.46
CA ALA A 201 18.06 -23.76 -7.16
C ALA A 201 18.63 -22.63 -6.31
N ASN A 202 18.27 -22.55 -5.03
CA ASN A 202 18.76 -21.54 -4.08
C ASN A 202 18.61 -20.10 -4.60
N ASN A 203 17.46 -19.74 -5.16
CA ASN A 203 17.23 -18.44 -5.80
C ASN A 203 18.18 -18.12 -6.97
N ARG A 204 18.86 -19.12 -7.54
CA ARG A 204 19.74 -18.95 -8.70
C ARG A 204 19.20 -19.75 -9.87
N LEU A 205 18.90 -19.04 -10.95
CA LEU A 205 18.46 -19.62 -12.22
C LEU A 205 19.68 -19.91 -13.07
N SER A 206 19.88 -21.13 -13.57
CA SER A 206 21.02 -21.48 -14.43
C SER A 206 20.58 -22.42 -15.55
N VAL A 207 21.38 -22.53 -16.62
CA VAL A 207 21.17 -23.51 -17.69
C VAL A 207 22.32 -24.50 -17.71
N SER A 208 21.99 -25.78 -17.53
CA SER A 208 22.94 -26.89 -17.53
C SER A 208 22.86 -27.68 -18.84
N ARG A 209 24.02 -28.10 -19.34
CA ARG A 209 24.18 -28.93 -20.56
C ARG A 209 24.19 -30.44 -20.26
N HIS A 210 23.52 -30.91 -19.21
CA HIS A 210 23.67 -32.31 -18.79
C HIS A 210 22.73 -33.27 -19.52
N PHE A 211 23.33 -34.19 -20.27
CA PHE A 211 22.86 -35.55 -20.45
C PHE A 211 23.49 -36.37 -19.32
N ASP A 212 22.79 -36.57 -18.20
CA ASP A 212 23.22 -37.57 -17.21
C ASP A 212 22.54 -38.90 -17.55
N VAL A 213 23.34 -39.86 -18.04
CA VAL A 213 22.91 -41.26 -18.13
C VAL A 213 23.57 -41.97 -16.95
N PRO A 214 22.85 -42.23 -15.85
CA PRO A 214 23.37 -43.11 -14.82
C PRO A 214 23.48 -44.51 -15.40
N GLY A 215 24.70 -45.03 -15.46
CA GLY A 215 25.03 -46.39 -15.87
C GLY A 215 24.77 -47.43 -14.78
#